data_AF-A0A7C8ICB2-F1
#
_entry.id   AF-A0A7C8ICB2-F1
#
_cell.length_a   1.000
_cell.length_b   1.000
_cell.length_c   1.000
_cell.angle_alpha   90.00
_cell.angle_beta   90.00
_cell.angle_gamma   90.00
#
_symmetry.space_group_name_H-M   'P 1'
#
loop_
_entity.id
_entity.type
_entity.pdbx_description
1 polymer ?
#
loop_
_entity_poly.entity_id
_entity_poly.type
_entity_poly.pdbx_seq_one_letter_code
_entity_poly.pdbx_strand_id
1 'polypeptide(L)'
;MPPIPFFALGCLSGATSVALGAFGAHGLKKHISDPAKLANWNTAAQYQLIHSLALSFAATLHPTPTLALSLFSAGITLFSGSLYVLVLDAQKRWGWVAGPATPVGGLCLMGGWVVLGL
;
A
#
# COMPACT_ATOMS: atom_id res chain seq x y z
N MET A 1 -13.35 -7.74 20.70
CA MET A 1 -12.01 -7.12 20.63
C MET A 1 -11.54 -7.24 19.19
N PRO A 2 -11.09 -6.14 18.55
CA PRO A 2 -10.50 -6.25 17.21
C PRO A 2 -9.34 -7.25 17.27
N PRO A 3 -9.02 -8.00 16.20
CA PRO A 3 -7.75 -8.70 16.16
C PRO A 3 -6.65 -7.64 16.23
N ILE A 4 -6.14 -7.45 17.45
CA ILE A 4 -5.08 -6.50 17.82
C ILE A 4 -3.97 -6.42 16.75
N PRO A 5 -3.51 -7.53 16.12
CA PRO A 5 -2.49 -7.43 15.06
C PRO A 5 -2.91 -6.57 13.85
N PHE A 6 -4.14 -6.68 13.34
CA PHE A 6 -4.52 -5.99 12.10
C PHE A 6 -4.77 -4.49 12.29
N PHE A 7 -5.34 -4.10 13.43
CA PHE A 7 -5.51 -2.69 13.75
C PHE A 7 -4.14 -1.99 13.88
N ALA A 8 -3.21 -2.62 14.62
CA ALA A 8 -1.85 -2.12 14.74
C ALA A 8 -1.14 -2.08 13.38
N LEU A 9 -1.31 -3.11 12.54
CA LEU A 9 -0.74 -3.17 11.20
C LEU A 9 -1.26 -2.02 10.31
N GLY A 10 -2.56 -1.72 10.34
CA GLY A 10 -3.14 -0.58 9.62
C GLY A 10 -2.56 0.75 10.09
N CYS A 11 -2.43 0.96 11.40
CA CYS A 11 -1.83 2.18 11.96
C CYS A 11 -0.35 2.33 11.57
N LEU A 12 0.45 1.27 11.67
CA LEU A 12 1.87 1.27 11.28
C LEU A 12 2.05 1.49 9.77
N SER A 13 1.19 0.87 8.97
CA SER A 13 1.19 1.05 7.52
C SER A 13 0.80 2.47 7.15
N GLY A 14 -0.20 3.06 7.81
CA GLY A 14 -0.58 4.47 7.64
C GLY A 14 0.54 5.44 8.00
N ALA A 15 1.19 5.24 9.15
CA ALA A 15 2.35 6.04 9.57
C ALA A 15 3.50 5.96 8.55
N THR A 16 3.80 4.75 8.06
CA THR A 16 4.79 4.54 7.00
C THR A 16 4.39 5.26 5.71
N SER A 17 3.11 5.25 5.36
CA SER A 17 2.57 5.95 4.19
C SER A 17 2.80 7.46 4.26
N VAL A 18 2.58 8.05 5.44
CA VAL A 18 2.82 9.49 5.69
C VAL A 18 4.31 9.79 5.56
N ALA A 19 5.18 8.97 6.16
CA ALA A 19 6.63 9.14 6.07
C ALA A 19 7.13 9.06 4.61
N LEU A 20 6.68 8.05 3.85
CA LEU A 20 7.04 7.87 2.45
C LEU A 20 6.45 8.99 1.58
N GLY A 21 5.23 9.44 1.84
CA GLY A 21 4.63 10.59 1.15
C GLY A 21 5.42 11.88 1.36
N ALA A 22 5.80 12.19 2.60
CA ALA A 22 6.64 13.34 2.93
C ALA A 22 8.04 13.23 2.30
N PHE A 23 8.65 12.04 2.35
CA PHE A 23 9.91 11.78 1.65
C PHE A 23 9.77 11.98 0.14
N GLY A 24 8.69 11.51 -0.48
CA GLY A 24 8.38 11.74 -1.89
C GLY A 24 8.31 13.22 -2.26
N ALA A 25 7.60 14.02 -1.45
CA ALA A 25 7.35 15.43 -1.71
C ALA A 25 8.59 16.32 -1.49
N HIS A 26 9.43 16.03 -0.49
CA HIS A 26 10.51 16.92 -0.07
C HIS A 26 11.93 16.36 -0.27
N GLY A 27 12.10 15.05 -0.23
CA GLY A 27 13.38 14.36 -0.36
C GLY A 27 13.61 13.81 -1.77
N LEU A 28 12.74 12.89 -2.21
CA LEU A 28 12.91 12.10 -3.42
C LEU A 28 12.99 12.96 -4.70
N LYS A 29 12.21 14.04 -4.78
CA LYS A 29 12.24 15.01 -5.90
C LYS A 29 13.62 15.64 -6.13
N LYS A 30 14.50 15.65 -5.13
CA LYS A 30 15.90 16.14 -5.28
C LYS A 30 16.81 15.13 -5.98
N HIS A 31 16.40 13.86 -6.03
CA HIS A 31 17.19 12.74 -6.57
C HIS A 31 16.59 12.15 -7.85
N ILE A 32 15.28 12.29 -8.07
CA ILE A 32 14.58 11.77 -9.25
C ILE A 32 13.94 12.94 -9.99
N SER A 33 14.36 13.16 -11.24
CA SER A 33 13.78 14.18 -12.13
C SER A 33 12.63 13.66 -12.99
N ASP A 34 12.52 12.34 -13.16
CA ASP A 34 11.46 11.70 -13.94
C ASP A 34 10.07 11.91 -13.28
N PRO A 35 9.17 12.69 -13.89
CA PRO A 35 7.85 12.97 -13.33
C PRO A 35 6.98 11.72 -13.18
N ALA A 36 7.13 10.73 -14.07
CA ALA A 36 6.34 9.51 -14.02
C ALA A 36 6.72 8.65 -12.81
N LYS A 37 8.01 8.58 -12.48
CA LYS A 37 8.48 7.89 -11.25
C LYS A 37 7.98 8.59 -9.99
N LEU A 38 7.99 9.92 -9.96
CA LEU A 38 7.47 10.68 -8.84
C LEU A 38 5.94 10.51 -8.70
N ALA A 39 5.21 10.46 -9.82
CA ALA A 39 3.78 10.17 -9.83
C ALA A 39 3.47 8.76 -9.30
N ASN A 40 4.26 7.76 -9.69
CA ASN A 40 4.12 6.39 -9.17
C ASN A 40 4.40 6.32 -7.67
N TRP A 41 5.42 7.02 -7.17
CA TRP A 41 5.69 7.12 -5.74
C TRP A 41 4.50 7.71 -4.97
N ASN A 42 3.94 8.81 -5.46
CA ASN A 42 2.78 9.44 -4.84
C ASN A 42 1.54 8.52 -4.90
N THR A 43 1.35 7.81 -5.99
CA THR A 43 0.27 6.81 -6.13
C THR A 43 0.42 5.71 -5.09
N ALA A 44 1.63 5.18 -4.89
CA ALA A 44 1.93 4.17 -3.89
C ALA A 44 1.59 4.65 -2.46
N ALA A 45 2.01 5.87 -2.11
CA ALA A 45 1.74 6.48 -0.80
C ALA A 45 0.26 6.82 -0.59
N GLN A 46 -0.44 7.28 -1.63
CA GLN A 46 -1.87 7.54 -1.53
C GLN A 46 -2.66 6.24 -1.33
N TYR A 47 -2.37 5.21 -2.14
CA TYR A 47 -3.05 3.92 -2.04
C TYR A 47 -2.73 3.22 -0.72
N GLN A 48 -1.48 3.27 -0.24
CA GLN A 48 -1.12 2.70 1.05
C GLN A 48 -1.91 3.38 2.18
N LEU A 49 -2.03 4.71 2.18
CA LEU A 49 -2.73 5.43 3.23
C LEU A 49 -4.23 5.10 3.25
N ILE A 50 -4.89 5.15 2.10
CA ILE A 50 -6.33 4.87 1.97
C ILE A 50 -6.64 3.46 2.48
N HIS A 51 -5.87 2.47 2.05
CA HIS A 51 -6.14 1.08 2.41
C HIS A 51 -5.66 0.75 3.83
N SER A 52 -4.71 1.51 4.39
CA SER A 52 -4.36 1.43 5.81
C SER A 52 -5.52 1.87 6.69
N LEU A 53 -6.21 2.96 6.31
CA LEU A 53 -7.42 3.41 7.01
C LEU A 53 -8.55 2.36 6.87
N ALA A 54 -8.75 1.82 5.68
CA ALA A 54 -9.73 0.74 5.45
C ALA A 54 -9.41 -0.51 6.30
N LEU A 55 -8.15 -0.90 6.39
CA LEU A 55 -7.68 -2.02 7.20
C LEU A 55 -7.92 -1.78 8.70
N SER A 56 -7.54 -0.61 9.21
CA SER A 56 -7.78 -0.24 10.61
C SER A 56 -9.26 -0.18 10.95
N PHE A 57 -10.09 0.35 10.04
CA PHE A 57 -11.55 0.38 10.21
C PHE A 57 -12.15 -1.04 10.18
N ALA A 58 -11.82 -1.84 9.16
CA ALA A 58 -12.33 -3.21 9.05
C ALA A 58 -11.95 -4.07 10.27
N ALA A 59 -10.80 -3.80 10.90
CA ALA A 59 -10.38 -4.53 12.10
C ALA A 59 -11.30 -4.29 13.31
N THR A 60 -12.05 -3.18 13.35
CA THR A 60 -12.99 -2.87 14.46
C THR A 60 -14.40 -3.43 14.25
N LEU A 61 -14.70 -3.99 13.07
CA LEU A 61 -16.02 -4.51 12.74
C LEU A 61 -16.32 -5.87 13.39
N HIS A 62 -17.61 -6.09 13.62
CA HIS A 62 -18.17 -7.32 14.18
C HIS A 62 -19.36 -7.81 13.32
N PRO A 63 -19.31 -9.03 12.76
CA PRO A 63 -18.18 -9.97 12.80
C PRO A 63 -16.95 -9.42 12.06
N THR A 64 -15.76 -9.90 12.42
CA THR A 64 -14.52 -9.41 11.83
C THR A 64 -14.33 -9.98 10.41
N PRO A 65 -14.19 -9.13 9.37
CA PRO A 65 -14.09 -9.58 7.99
C PRO A 65 -12.65 -10.02 7.66
N THR A 66 -12.21 -11.17 8.16
CA THR A 66 -10.82 -11.64 8.07
C THR A 66 -10.28 -11.68 6.65
N LEU A 67 -11.09 -12.09 5.67
CA LEU A 67 -10.69 -12.10 4.26
C LEU A 67 -10.40 -10.69 3.73
N ALA A 68 -11.23 -9.68 4.06
CA ALA A 68 -10.97 -8.29 3.67
C ALA A 68 -9.67 -7.77 4.32
N LEU A 69 -9.43 -8.08 5.60
CA LEU A 69 -8.20 -7.71 6.30
C LEU A 69 -6.95 -8.30 5.61
N SER A 70 -7.00 -9.58 5.24
CA SER A 70 -5.91 -10.24 4.52
C SER A 70 -5.70 -9.64 3.12
N LEU A 71 -6.78 -9.35 2.39
CA LEU A 71 -6.73 -8.77 1.05
C LEU A 71 -6.17 -7.34 1.06
N PHE A 72 -6.58 -6.49 2.00
CA PHE A 72 -5.97 -5.16 2.15
C PHE A 72 -4.49 -5.24 2.54
N SER A 73 -4.14 -6.11 3.48
CA SER A 73 -2.74 -6.26 3.92
C SER A 73 -1.86 -6.72 2.75
N ALA A 74 -2.26 -7.77 2.04
CA ALA A 74 -1.54 -8.27 0.88
C ALA A 74 -1.50 -7.23 -0.26
N GLY A 75 -2.62 -6.56 -0.53
CA GLY A 75 -2.72 -5.55 -1.57
C GLY A 75 -1.84 -4.33 -1.31
N ILE A 76 -1.75 -3.85 -0.07
CA ILE A 76 -0.83 -2.75 0.30
C ILE A 76 0.62 -3.16 0.03
N THR A 77 1.03 -4.36 0.50
CA THR A 77 2.39 -4.85 0.32
C THR A 77 2.73 -5.03 -1.16
N LEU A 78 1.86 -5.67 -1.93
CA LEU A 78 2.12 -6.00 -3.34
C LEU A 78 1.96 -4.80 -4.26
N PHE A 79 0.95 -3.94 -4.06
CA PHE A 79 0.71 -2.76 -4.90
C PHE A 79 1.65 -1.62 -4.55
N SER A 80 1.52 -1.06 -3.34
CA SER A 80 2.31 0.11 -2.94
C SER A 80 3.77 -0.23 -2.74
N GLY A 81 4.06 -1.36 -2.09
CA GLY A 81 5.43 -1.83 -1.87
C GLY A 81 6.21 -2.00 -3.18
N SER A 82 5.60 -2.64 -4.20
CA SER A 82 6.26 -2.82 -5.49
C SER A 82 6.52 -1.51 -6.22
N LEU A 83 5.59 -0.56 -6.18
CA LEU A 83 5.78 0.76 -6.79
C LEU A 83 6.94 1.54 -6.15
N TYR A 84 7.09 1.50 -4.81
CA TYR A 84 8.25 2.10 -4.16
C TYR A 84 9.56 1.46 -4.62
N VAL A 85 9.60 0.11 -4.67
CA VAL A 85 10.77 -0.63 -5.15
C VAL A 85 11.12 -0.24 -6.58
N LEU A 86 10.13 -0.21 -7.49
CA LEU A 86 10.34 0.14 -8.90
C LEU A 86 10.85 1.57 -9.09
N VAL A 87 10.42 2.52 -8.25
CA VAL A 87 10.90 3.90 -8.29
C VAL A 87 12.36 3.98 -7.85
N LEU A 88 12.73 3.26 -6.79
CA LEU A 88 14.10 3.24 -6.23
C LEU A 88 15.06 2.34 -7.02
N ASP A 89 14.55 1.39 -7.81
CA ASP A 89 15.33 0.46 -8.61
C ASP A 89 15.93 1.11 -9.86
N ALA A 90 16.95 1.95 -9.66
CA ALA A 90 17.66 2.65 -10.73
C ALA A 90 18.27 1.69 -11.77
N GLN A 91 18.65 0.48 -11.36
CA GLN A 91 19.31 -0.52 -12.20
C GLN A 91 18.34 -1.53 -12.83
N LYS A 92 17.02 -1.36 -12.63
CA LYS A 92 15.96 -2.25 -13.14
C LYS A 92 16.13 -3.72 -12.76
N ARG A 93 16.82 -4.03 -11.65
CA ARG A 93 17.13 -5.40 -11.20
C ARG A 93 15.90 -6.14 -10.67
N TRP A 94 14.96 -5.40 -10.12
CA TRP A 94 13.75 -5.89 -9.46
C TRP A 94 12.51 -5.76 -10.33
N GLY A 95 12.63 -5.14 -11.51
CA GLY A 95 11.51 -4.92 -12.43
C GLY A 95 10.72 -6.18 -12.78
N TRP A 96 11.39 -7.33 -12.92
CA TRP A 96 10.75 -8.60 -13.26
C TRP A 96 9.93 -9.22 -12.12
N VAL A 97 10.23 -8.89 -10.86
CA VAL A 97 9.45 -9.33 -9.67
C VAL A 97 8.41 -8.30 -9.30
N ALA A 98 8.82 -7.04 -9.18
CA ALA A 98 7.98 -5.97 -8.68
C ALA A 98 6.92 -5.55 -9.70
N GLY A 99 7.21 -5.62 -11.00
CA GLY A 99 6.25 -5.29 -12.07
C GLY A 99 4.97 -6.13 -12.02
N PRO A 100 5.06 -7.48 -12.04
CA PRO A 100 3.88 -8.34 -11.93
C PRO A 100 3.19 -8.28 -10.56
N ALA A 101 3.88 -7.87 -9.49
CA ALA A 101 3.28 -7.75 -8.17
C ALA A 101 2.24 -6.62 -8.09
N THR A 102 2.43 -5.51 -8.83
CA THR A 102 1.50 -4.38 -8.83
C THR A 102 0.06 -4.78 -9.25
N PRO A 103 -0.20 -5.41 -10.41
CA PRO A 103 -1.57 -5.78 -10.79
C PRO A 103 -2.21 -6.81 -9.85
N VAL A 104 -1.43 -7.77 -9.34
CA VAL A 104 -1.92 -8.73 -8.32
C VAL A 104 -2.32 -7.99 -7.05
N GLY A 105 -1.50 -7.05 -6.58
CA GLY A 105 -1.82 -6.20 -5.44
C GLY A 105 -3.09 -5.38 -5.68
N GLY A 106 -3.27 -4.82 -6.88
CA GLY A 106 -4.48 -4.09 -7.25
C GLY A 106 -5.74 -4.96 -7.18
N LEU A 107 -5.67 -6.21 -7.65
CA LEU A 107 -6.76 -7.19 -7.51
C LEU A 107 -7.07 -7.48 -6.03
N CYS A 108 -6.06 -7.62 -5.18
CA CYS A 108 -6.26 -7.78 -3.74
C CYS A 108 -6.93 -6.55 -3.12
N LEU A 109 -6.53 -5.33 -3.46
CA LEU A 109 -7.15 -4.10 -2.95
C LEU A 109 -8.63 -3.99 -3.37
N MET A 110 -8.94 -4.24 -4.65
CA MET A 110 -10.33 -4.27 -5.13
C MET A 110 -11.15 -5.36 -4.42
N GLY A 111 -10.60 -6.58 -4.30
CA GLY A 111 -11.25 -7.67 -3.58
C GLY A 111 -11.49 -7.35 -2.11
N GLY A 112 -10.55 -6.66 -1.46
CA GLY A 112 -10.69 -6.22 -0.06
C GLY A 112 -11.90 -5.30 0.13
N TRP A 113 -12.09 -4.33 -0.77
CA TRP A 113 -13.27 -3.45 -0.74
C TRP A 113 -14.58 -4.19 -1.03
N VAL A 114 -14.59 -5.08 -2.02
CA VAL A 114 -15.78 -5.88 -2.35
C VAL A 114 -16.16 -6.76 -1.16
N VAL A 115 -15.21 -7.50 -0.59
CA VAL A 115 -15.46 -8.38 0.56
C VAL A 115 -15.86 -7.60 1.80
N LEU A 116 -15.33 -6.38 2.01
CA LEU A 116 -15.74 -5.53 3.12
C LEU A 116 -17.20 -5.06 3.01
N GLY A 117 -17.70 -4.91 1.79
CA GLY A 117 -19.08 -4.47 1.52
C GLY A 117 -20.14 -5.59 1.51
N LEU A 118 -19.72 -6.85 1.64
CA LEU A 118 -20.57 -8.04 1.69
C LEU A 118 -20.74 -8.55 3.12
#